data_AF-K1RVX7-F1
#
_entry.id   AF-K1RVX7-F1
#
_cell.length_a   1.000
_cell.length_b   1.000
_cell.length_c   1.000
_cell.angle_alpha   90.00
_cell.angle_beta   90.00
_cell.angle_gamma   90.00
#
_symmetry.space_group_name_H-M   'P 1'
#
loop_
_entity.id
_entity.type
_entity.pdbx_description
1 polymer ?
#
loop_
_entity_poly.entity_id
_entity_poly.type
_entity_poly.pdbx_seq_one_letter_code
_entity_poly.pdbx_strand_id
1 'polypeptide(L)'
;MSGYLHYQHFKNLEYRFNFNVNDMLVMNTKESPDYPFYGTVYGTGNATIAGNAQDGVNIDVAMTTNRNTTFTYIKDNVSTAVSNQFIKFVDKTPRRAVQDSVRLSDYEIAQKEIEEEKESDTDIRLNLLVDATPDATMKIIMDPIAGDYISGRGTGNIRTEFFNKGDVKMFGSYRISQGVYKFSLQEVIRKDFIIRDGSTITFNGSPLDATLDIKAGYTVNSASLNDLMPNEATSGYISQTNVKVNCMMDLTGQLTSPDVKFDI
;
A
#
# COMPACT_ATOMS: atom_id res chain seq x y z
N MET A 1 14.33 20.33 -16.10
CA MET A 1 14.79 20.44 -14.70
C MET A 1 15.48 21.79 -14.53
N SER A 2 15.25 22.47 -13.41
CA SER A 2 15.92 23.72 -13.04
C SER A 2 16.19 23.74 -11.54
N GLY A 3 17.21 24.45 -11.08
CA GLY A 3 17.54 24.46 -9.65
C GLY A 3 18.87 25.12 -9.33
N TYR A 4 19.23 25.13 -8.06
CA TYR A 4 20.50 25.60 -7.55
C TYR A 4 21.01 24.72 -6.40
N LEU A 5 22.32 24.80 -6.19
CA LEU A 5 23.03 24.21 -5.06
C LEU A 5 24.06 25.24 -4.58
N HIS A 6 23.91 25.73 -3.36
CA HIS A 6 24.84 26.63 -2.71
C HIS A 6 25.52 25.92 -1.54
N TYR A 7 26.81 26.15 -1.38
CA TYR A 7 27.59 25.65 -0.26
C TYR A 7 28.81 26.56 -0.02
N GLN A 8 29.32 26.55 1.21
CA GLN A 8 30.54 27.26 1.61
C GLN A 8 31.50 26.26 2.24
N HIS A 9 32.60 25.91 1.57
CA HIS A 9 33.59 24.93 2.06
C HIS A 9 32.94 23.62 2.52
N PHE A 10 31.98 23.11 1.72
CA PHE A 10 31.14 21.93 2.03
C PHE A 10 30.28 22.05 3.31
N LYS A 11 30.09 23.25 3.84
CA LYS A 11 29.16 23.58 4.92
C LYS A 11 28.02 24.45 4.39
N ASN A 12 26.97 24.62 5.20
CA ASN A 12 25.82 25.47 4.87
C ASN A 12 25.21 25.10 3.51
N LEU A 13 25.00 23.80 3.30
CA LEU A 13 24.37 23.28 2.10
C LEU A 13 22.96 23.85 2.01
N GLU A 14 22.63 24.46 0.87
CA GLU A 14 21.27 24.88 0.52
C GLU A 14 21.00 24.48 -0.92
N TYR A 15 19.87 23.82 -1.16
CA TYR A 15 19.53 23.35 -2.49
C TYR A 15 18.04 23.47 -2.78
N ARG A 16 17.74 23.63 -4.06
CA ARG A 16 16.39 23.53 -4.60
C ARG A 16 16.45 23.00 -6.02
N PHE A 17 15.71 21.94 -6.28
CA PHE A 17 15.59 21.31 -7.58
C PHE A 17 14.13 21.18 -7.96
N ASN A 18 13.78 21.68 -9.14
CA ASN A 18 12.45 21.58 -9.73
C ASN A 18 12.49 20.62 -10.91
N PHE A 19 11.57 19.68 -10.90
CA PHE A 19 11.39 18.65 -11.90
C PHE A 19 10.02 18.84 -12.54
N ASN A 20 9.99 18.78 -13.88
CA ASN A 20 8.77 18.59 -14.65
C ASN A 20 8.91 17.23 -15.30
N VAL A 21 8.03 16.31 -14.94
CA VAL A 21 8.07 14.92 -15.35
C VAL A 21 6.89 14.64 -16.27
N ASN A 22 7.14 13.89 -17.34
CA ASN A 22 6.11 13.48 -18.29
C ASN A 22 6.23 11.98 -18.50
N ASP A 23 5.20 11.24 -18.11
CA ASP A 23 5.12 9.78 -18.18
C ASP A 23 6.38 9.07 -17.63
N MET A 24 6.86 9.52 -16.46
CA MET A 24 8.11 9.05 -15.88
C MET A 24 7.85 7.99 -14.82
N LEU A 25 8.71 6.97 -14.75
CA LEU A 25 8.75 6.03 -13.63
C LEU A 25 9.23 6.76 -12.38
N VAL A 26 8.31 7.09 -11.47
CA VAL A 26 8.59 7.84 -10.24
C VAL A 26 8.76 6.95 -9.01
N MET A 27 8.26 5.72 -9.08
CA MET A 27 8.41 4.72 -8.01
C MET A 27 8.57 3.34 -8.63
N ASN A 28 9.54 2.58 -8.15
CA ASN A 28 9.71 1.18 -8.52
C ASN A 28 10.26 0.42 -7.33
N THR A 29 9.39 0.12 -6.38
CA THR A 29 9.76 -0.61 -5.16
C THR A 29 9.14 -1.99 -5.19
N LYS A 30 9.90 -2.96 -4.69
CA LYS A 30 9.43 -4.34 -4.50
C LYS A 30 8.87 -4.47 -3.09
N GLU A 31 8.06 -5.50 -2.89
CA GLU A 31 7.60 -5.90 -1.57
C GLU A 31 8.80 -6.07 -0.62
N SER A 32 8.73 -5.41 0.54
CA SER A 32 9.73 -5.47 1.58
C SER A 32 9.05 -5.47 2.96
N PRO A 33 9.59 -6.21 3.96
CA PRO A 33 9.14 -6.10 5.34
C PRO A 33 9.25 -4.68 5.91
N ASP A 34 10.17 -3.87 5.38
CA ASP A 34 10.51 -2.55 5.92
C ASP A 34 9.43 -1.50 5.66
N TYR A 35 8.62 -1.67 4.60
CA TYR A 35 7.66 -0.65 4.14
C TYR A 35 6.30 -1.26 3.84
N PRO A 36 5.19 -0.68 4.34
CA PRO A 36 3.84 -1.20 4.13
C PRO A 36 3.30 -0.92 2.72
N PHE A 37 4.17 -0.67 1.75
CA PHE A 37 3.78 -0.35 0.39
C PHE A 37 4.85 -0.76 -0.62
N TYR A 38 4.39 -1.07 -1.83
CA TYR A 38 5.27 -1.31 -2.97
C TYR A 38 4.53 -1.10 -4.29
N GLY A 39 5.28 -1.06 -5.40
CA GLY A 39 4.68 -0.95 -6.71
C GLY A 39 5.54 -0.26 -7.74
N THR A 40 4.95 -0.11 -8.92
CA THR A 40 5.53 0.58 -10.07
C THR A 40 4.60 1.73 -10.42
N VAL A 41 5.05 2.98 -10.25
CA VAL A 41 4.22 4.17 -10.49
C VAL A 41 4.82 5.00 -11.61
N TYR A 42 4.02 5.22 -12.65
CA TYR A 42 4.29 6.19 -13.70
C TYR A 42 3.47 7.45 -13.44
N GLY A 43 4.08 8.62 -13.60
CA GLY A 43 3.44 9.89 -13.30
C GLY A 43 3.87 11.03 -14.20
N THR A 44 2.95 11.97 -14.37
CA THR A 44 3.16 13.24 -15.06
C THR A 44 2.85 14.38 -14.10
N GLY A 45 3.72 15.39 -14.02
CA GLY A 45 3.52 16.49 -13.09
C GLY A 45 4.81 17.22 -12.73
N ASN A 46 4.82 17.83 -11.55
CA ASN A 46 5.96 18.58 -11.05
C ASN A 46 6.38 18.11 -9.66
N ALA A 47 7.68 18.15 -9.40
CA ALA A 47 8.25 17.89 -8.09
C ALA A 47 9.27 18.96 -7.73
N THR A 48 9.28 19.38 -6.48
CA THR A 48 10.29 20.27 -5.91
C THR A 48 10.97 19.53 -4.77
N ILE A 49 12.29 19.47 -4.81
CA ILE A 49 13.11 18.95 -3.72
C ILE A 49 13.97 20.11 -3.24
N ALA A 50 13.76 20.56 -2.00
CA ALA A 50 14.49 21.67 -1.43
C ALA A 50 14.90 21.36 0.00
N GLY A 51 16.04 21.90 0.43
CA GLY A 51 16.52 21.62 1.77
C GLY A 51 17.81 22.33 2.12
N ASN A 52 18.14 22.25 3.39
CA ASN A 52 19.40 22.74 3.94
C ASN A 52 19.76 21.96 5.21
N ALA A 53 20.93 22.25 5.79
CA ALA A 53 21.42 21.55 6.97
C ALA A 53 20.58 21.77 8.27
N GLN A 54 19.68 22.76 8.31
CA GLN A 54 18.85 23.08 9.47
C GLN A 54 17.42 22.55 9.33
N ASP A 55 16.81 22.75 8.15
CA ASP A 55 15.40 22.42 7.89
C ASP A 55 15.20 20.98 7.37
N GLY A 56 16.31 20.32 7.00
CA GLY A 56 16.31 18.99 6.41
C GLY A 56 15.91 18.99 4.93
N VAL A 57 15.16 17.99 4.51
CA VAL A 57 14.68 17.79 3.13
C VAL A 57 13.16 17.99 3.08
N ASN A 58 12.71 18.90 2.23
CA ASN A 58 11.30 19.10 1.89
C ASN A 58 11.08 18.69 0.44
N ILE A 59 10.09 17.83 0.21
CA ILE A 59 9.73 17.32 -1.11
C ILE A 59 8.25 17.60 -1.34
N ASP A 60 7.94 18.43 -2.33
CA ASP A 60 6.58 18.74 -2.75
C ASP A 60 6.34 18.15 -4.15
N VAL A 61 5.32 17.33 -4.30
CA VAL A 61 4.97 16.68 -5.58
C VAL A 61 3.51 16.96 -5.89
N ALA A 62 3.23 17.35 -7.13
CA ALA A 62 1.89 17.33 -7.70
C ALA A 62 1.94 16.49 -8.97
N MET A 63 1.21 15.38 -9.00
CA MET A 63 1.27 14.42 -10.10
C MET A 63 -0.08 13.82 -10.44
N THR A 64 -0.25 13.47 -11.70
CA THR A 64 -1.33 12.62 -12.21
C THR A 64 -0.74 11.25 -12.53
N THR A 65 -1.45 10.17 -12.19
CA THR A 65 -0.99 8.81 -12.47
C THR A 65 -1.17 8.45 -13.94
N ASN A 66 -0.18 7.77 -14.51
CA ASN A 66 -0.19 7.28 -15.89
C ASN A 66 -0.49 5.77 -15.96
N ARG A 67 -0.62 5.25 -17.19
CA ARG A 67 -0.78 3.81 -17.47
C ARG A 67 0.38 2.99 -16.92
N ASN A 68 0.14 1.69 -16.74
CA ASN A 68 1.09 0.74 -16.15
C ASN A 68 1.47 1.06 -14.69
N THR A 69 0.69 1.91 -14.03
CA THR A 69 0.82 2.20 -12.61
C THR A 69 0.12 1.14 -11.78
N THR A 70 0.86 0.55 -10.86
CA THR A 70 0.36 -0.34 -9.81
C THR A 70 0.91 0.14 -8.47
N PHE A 71 0.01 0.42 -7.52
CA PHE A 71 0.37 0.74 -6.15
C PHE A 71 -0.30 -0.26 -5.23
N THR A 72 0.49 -0.87 -4.34
CA THR A 72 0.00 -1.83 -3.35
C THR A 72 0.34 -1.32 -1.95
N TYR A 73 -0.67 -1.29 -1.09
CA TYR A 73 -0.53 -1.08 0.34
C TYR A 73 -0.83 -2.38 1.08
N ILE A 74 -0.07 -2.69 2.13
CA ILE A 74 -0.30 -3.82 3.02
C ILE A 74 -0.63 -3.27 4.41
N LYS A 75 -1.83 -3.58 4.90
CA LYS A 75 -2.29 -3.17 6.24
C LYS A 75 -1.38 -3.76 7.32
N ASP A 76 -1.22 -5.08 7.30
CA ASP A 76 -0.50 -5.84 8.31
C ASP A 76 0.87 -6.25 7.76
N ASN A 77 1.75 -5.25 7.63
CA ASN A 77 3.15 -5.54 7.29
C ASN A 77 3.78 -6.27 8.48
N VAL A 78 4.32 -7.46 8.21
CA VAL A 78 4.83 -8.44 9.20
C VAL A 78 5.96 -7.89 10.11
N SER A 79 6.41 -6.65 9.88
CA SER A 79 7.42 -5.97 10.68
C SER A 79 6.94 -5.52 12.06
N THR A 80 5.63 -5.34 12.31
CA THR A 80 5.16 -5.04 13.68
C THR A 80 5.29 -6.22 14.65
N ALA A 81 5.60 -7.43 14.17
CA ALA A 81 5.85 -8.60 15.02
C ALA A 81 7.33 -9.06 15.06
N VAL A 82 8.25 -8.40 14.35
CA VAL A 82 9.69 -8.75 14.36
C VAL A 82 10.57 -7.51 14.56
N SER A 83 10.11 -6.53 15.32
CA SER A 83 11.05 -5.68 16.07
C SER A 83 11.61 -6.48 17.25
N ASN A 84 12.42 -7.54 16.99
CA ASN A 84 13.35 -8.12 17.97
C ASN A 84 14.20 -9.34 17.52
N GLN A 85 14.42 -9.63 16.23
CA GLN A 85 15.41 -10.67 15.86
C GLN A 85 16.29 -10.29 14.67
N PHE A 86 17.36 -9.54 14.97
CA PHE A 86 18.52 -9.42 14.10
C PHE A 86 19.31 -10.72 14.14
N ILE A 87 18.99 -11.70 13.28
CA ILE A 87 19.97 -12.71 12.90
C ILE A 87 19.99 -12.90 11.39
N LYS A 88 21.03 -12.33 10.76
CA LYS A 88 21.43 -12.67 9.39
C LYS A 88 22.61 -13.62 9.47
N PHE A 89 22.38 -14.92 9.32
CA PHE A 89 23.47 -15.89 9.19
C PHE A 89 24.14 -15.71 7.82
N VAL A 90 25.32 -15.13 7.81
CA VAL A 90 26.25 -15.21 6.70
C VAL A 90 27.31 -16.24 7.07
N ASP A 91 27.32 -17.38 6.38
CA ASP A 91 28.42 -18.33 6.47
C ASP A 91 29.67 -17.67 5.85
N LYS A 92 30.51 -17.15 6.73
CA LYS A 92 31.86 -16.71 6.41
C LYS A 92 32.76 -17.74 7.05
N THR A 93 33.18 -18.73 6.27
CA THR A 93 34.33 -19.57 6.61
C THR A 93 35.55 -19.01 5.86
N PRO A 94 36.41 -18.15 6.47
CA PRO A 94 37.66 -17.75 5.86
C PRO A 94 38.73 -18.77 6.25
N ARG A 95 39.47 -19.25 5.25
CA ARG A 95 40.69 -20.04 5.47
C ARG A 95 41.66 -19.23 6.36
N ARG A 96 42.22 -19.92 7.36
CA ARG A 96 43.17 -19.39 8.36
C ARG A 96 44.37 -18.67 7.72
N ALA A 97 44.73 -17.52 8.26
CA ALA A 97 46.09 -17.24 8.73
C ALA A 97 46.04 -16.14 9.81
N VAL A 98 46.83 -16.36 10.86
CA VAL A 98 46.95 -15.58 12.10
C VAL A 98 48.09 -14.56 11.97
N GLN A 99 47.92 -13.33 12.49
CA GLN A 99 48.89 -12.53 13.28
C GLN A 99 48.37 -11.08 13.39
N ASP A 100 48.01 -10.62 14.59
CA ASP A 100 48.88 -10.05 15.64
C ASP A 100 49.07 -8.53 15.48
N SER A 101 48.28 -7.78 16.24
CA SER A 101 48.56 -6.46 16.85
C SER A 101 47.23 -5.78 17.20
N VAL A 102 47.11 -5.31 18.45
CA VAL A 102 45.93 -4.61 18.98
C VAL A 102 45.74 -3.29 18.23
N ARG A 103 44.87 -3.29 17.23
CA ARG A 103 44.18 -2.11 16.73
C ARG A 103 42.71 -2.29 17.11
N LEU A 104 42.07 -1.21 17.59
CA LEU A 104 40.61 -1.15 17.71
C LEU A 104 40.05 -1.78 16.45
N SER A 105 39.34 -2.89 16.65
CA SER A 105 39.02 -3.78 15.54
C SER A 105 38.19 -2.97 14.53
N ASP A 106 38.41 -3.18 13.23
CA ASP A 106 37.54 -2.60 12.19
C ASP A 106 36.05 -2.89 12.46
N TYR A 107 35.78 -3.90 13.31
CA TYR A 107 34.49 -4.24 13.89
C TYR A 107 33.92 -3.19 14.87
N GLU A 108 34.70 -2.55 15.73
CA GLU A 108 34.23 -1.49 16.64
C GLU A 108 33.99 -0.16 15.90
N ILE A 109 34.77 0.12 14.85
CA ILE A 109 34.56 1.27 13.95
C ILE A 109 33.32 1.01 13.08
N ALA A 110 33.18 -0.19 12.51
CA ALA A 110 31.99 -0.58 11.77
C ALA A 110 30.74 -0.61 12.67
N GLN A 111 30.84 -1.01 13.94
CA GLN A 111 29.71 -0.94 14.86
C GLN A 111 29.30 0.49 15.21
N LYS A 112 30.25 1.43 15.34
CA LYS A 112 29.94 2.86 15.46
C LYS A 112 29.34 3.45 14.19
N GLU A 113 29.84 3.08 13.01
CA GLU A 113 29.26 3.50 11.72
C GLU A 113 27.85 2.93 11.52
N ILE A 114 27.59 1.70 11.97
CA ILE A 114 26.26 1.06 11.94
C ILE A 114 25.32 1.62 13.03
N GLU A 115 25.84 2.10 14.17
CA GLU A 115 25.06 2.83 15.18
C GLU A 115 24.80 4.30 14.79
N GLU A 116 25.69 4.93 14.02
CA GLU A 116 25.47 6.27 13.44
C GLU A 116 24.55 6.23 12.21
N GLU A 117 24.44 5.10 11.50
CA GLU A 117 23.42 4.88 10.45
C GLU A 117 21.98 4.74 10.99
N LYS A 118 21.79 4.62 12.32
CA LYS A 118 20.48 4.26 12.91
C LYS A 118 19.44 5.35 12.95
N GLU A 119 19.76 6.60 12.68
CA GLU A 119 18.76 7.65 12.46
C GLU A 119 19.45 8.75 11.66
N SER A 120 19.07 8.93 10.38
CA SER A 120 19.43 10.18 9.71
C SER A 120 18.78 11.30 10.52
N ASP A 121 19.58 12.08 11.25
CA ASP A 121 19.12 13.26 12.01
C ASP A 121 18.41 14.29 11.09
N THR A 122 18.58 14.14 9.77
CA THR A 122 17.91 14.95 8.76
C THR A 122 16.40 14.69 8.79
N ASP A 123 15.65 15.74 9.11
CA ASP A 123 14.21 15.78 8.92
C ASP A 123 13.86 15.62 7.44
N ILE A 124 12.98 14.69 7.10
CA ILE A 124 12.49 14.49 5.73
C ILE A 124 10.98 14.66 5.74
N ARG A 125 10.49 15.70 5.05
CA ARG A 125 9.08 16.00 4.88
C ARG A 125 8.70 15.84 3.41
N LEU A 126 7.61 15.14 3.18
CA LEU A 126 7.08 14.85 1.86
C LEU A 126 5.61 15.22 1.82
N ASN A 127 5.23 16.04 0.83
CA ASN A 127 3.86 16.41 0.54
C ASN A 127 3.54 16.01 -0.90
N LEU A 128 2.64 15.05 -1.05
CA LEU A 128 2.22 14.52 -2.33
C LEU A 128 0.79 14.95 -2.60
N LEU A 129 0.53 15.52 -3.77
CA LEU A 129 -0.79 15.72 -4.33
C LEU A 129 -0.91 14.83 -5.56
N VAL A 130 -1.69 13.76 -5.44
CA VAL A 130 -1.86 12.74 -6.48
C VAL A 130 -3.27 12.80 -7.03
N ASP A 131 -3.38 13.05 -8.34
CA ASP A 131 -4.58 12.85 -9.13
C ASP A 131 -4.54 11.44 -9.74
N ALA A 132 -5.24 10.51 -9.11
CA ALA A 132 -5.32 9.13 -9.53
C ALA A 132 -6.32 9.00 -10.69
N THR A 133 -5.91 8.29 -11.75
CA THR A 133 -6.69 8.07 -12.96
C THR A 133 -7.09 6.60 -13.09
N PRO A 134 -8.12 6.26 -13.90
CA PRO A 134 -8.55 4.88 -14.11
C PRO A 134 -7.49 3.99 -14.80
N ASP A 135 -6.41 4.60 -15.31
CA ASP A 135 -5.29 3.90 -15.91
C ASP A 135 -4.32 3.31 -14.87
N ALA A 136 -4.44 3.74 -13.60
CA ALA A 136 -3.69 3.22 -12.46
C ALA A 136 -4.51 2.21 -11.65
N THR A 137 -3.83 1.16 -11.17
CA THR A 137 -4.45 0.14 -10.30
C THR A 137 -3.95 0.32 -8.86
N MET A 138 -4.89 0.48 -7.94
CA MET A 138 -4.64 0.49 -6.50
C MET A 138 -5.01 -0.87 -5.91
N LYS A 139 -4.15 -1.41 -5.05
CA LYS A 139 -4.38 -2.65 -4.31
C LYS A 139 -4.15 -2.39 -2.82
N ILE A 140 -5.07 -2.86 -1.99
CA ILE A 140 -4.93 -2.87 -0.54
C ILE A 140 -5.05 -4.32 -0.08
N ILE A 141 -3.96 -4.84 0.46
CA ILE A 141 -3.90 -6.17 1.08
C ILE A 141 -4.28 -5.99 2.54
N MET A 142 -5.41 -6.61 2.91
CA MET A 142 -5.94 -6.55 4.27
C MET A 142 -5.42 -7.72 5.11
N ASP A 143 -5.36 -8.92 4.53
CA ASP A 143 -4.78 -10.10 5.17
C ASP A 143 -3.89 -10.85 4.16
N PRO A 144 -2.55 -10.76 4.28
CA PRO A 144 -1.65 -11.47 3.37
C PRO A 144 -1.68 -13.00 3.55
N ILE A 145 -2.06 -13.50 4.73
CA ILE A 145 -2.10 -14.94 5.04
C ILE A 145 -3.36 -15.56 4.44
N ALA A 146 -4.51 -14.95 4.70
CA ALA A 146 -5.79 -15.41 4.19
C ALA A 146 -5.98 -15.09 2.69
N GLY A 147 -5.24 -14.09 2.20
CA GLY A 147 -5.24 -13.66 0.80
C GLY A 147 -6.28 -12.57 0.50
N ASP A 148 -6.70 -11.83 1.52
CA ASP A 148 -7.74 -10.82 1.41
C ASP A 148 -7.18 -9.52 0.88
N TYR A 149 -7.76 -9.05 -0.22
CA TYR A 149 -7.37 -7.76 -0.79
C TYR A 149 -8.48 -7.13 -1.61
N ILE A 150 -8.48 -5.80 -1.62
CA ILE A 150 -9.23 -4.97 -2.55
C ILE A 150 -8.28 -4.56 -3.65
N SER A 151 -8.65 -4.76 -4.92
CA SER A 151 -7.89 -4.28 -6.08
C SER A 151 -8.83 -3.59 -7.04
N GLY A 152 -8.51 -2.36 -7.43
CA GLY A 152 -9.39 -1.57 -8.27
C GLY A 152 -8.69 -0.46 -9.03
N ARG A 153 -9.38 -0.02 -10.08
CA ARG A 153 -9.09 1.17 -10.87
C ARG A 153 -10.21 2.18 -10.65
N GLY A 154 -9.87 3.45 -10.74
CA GLY A 154 -10.74 4.50 -10.26
C GLY A 154 -10.12 5.88 -10.38
N THR A 155 -10.85 6.86 -9.87
CA THR A 155 -10.43 8.27 -9.86
C THR A 155 -10.39 8.80 -8.45
N GLY A 156 -9.46 9.70 -8.15
CA GLY A 156 -9.40 10.31 -6.84
C GLY A 156 -8.31 11.33 -6.70
N ASN A 157 -8.54 12.33 -5.86
CA ASN A 157 -7.52 13.29 -5.48
C ASN A 157 -7.05 12.93 -4.07
N ILE A 158 -5.81 12.49 -3.95
CA ILE A 158 -5.22 12.01 -2.70
C ILE A 158 -4.04 12.91 -2.33
N ARG A 159 -4.11 13.52 -1.15
CA ARG A 159 -2.98 14.20 -0.54
C ARG A 159 -2.33 13.28 0.48
N THR A 160 -1.02 13.10 0.39
CA THR A 160 -0.24 12.33 1.37
C THR A 160 0.83 13.22 1.99
N GLU A 161 0.88 13.25 3.31
CA GLU A 161 1.89 13.91 4.10
C GLU A 161 2.71 12.85 4.82
N PHE A 162 4.03 12.89 4.66
CA PHE A 162 4.96 12.00 5.33
C PHE A 162 6.04 12.83 6.02
N PHE A 163 6.38 12.44 7.24
CA PHE A 163 7.51 12.96 7.99
C PHE A 163 8.26 11.77 8.59
N ASN A 164 9.57 11.66 8.37
CA ASN A 164 10.33 10.49 8.83
C ASN A 164 10.33 10.27 10.34
N LYS A 165 10.04 11.32 11.14
CA LYS A 165 9.93 11.26 12.60
C LYS A 165 8.47 11.37 13.08
N GLY A 166 7.48 11.16 12.21
CA GLY A 166 6.06 11.24 12.56
C GLY A 166 5.18 10.31 11.74
N ASP A 167 3.87 10.38 11.96
CA ASP A 167 2.91 9.53 11.26
C ASP A 167 2.63 10.00 9.83
N VAL A 168 2.33 9.03 8.96
CA VAL A 168 1.81 9.29 7.62
C VAL A 168 0.36 9.75 7.72
N LYS A 169 0.00 10.79 6.97
CA LYS A 169 -1.38 11.25 6.83
C LYS A 169 -1.81 11.23 5.38
N MET A 170 -3.04 10.80 5.14
CA MET A 170 -3.68 10.77 3.83
C MET A 170 -5.04 11.46 3.90
N PHE A 171 -5.35 12.25 2.88
CA PHE A 171 -6.60 12.99 2.76
C PHE A 171 -7.17 12.88 1.36
N GLY A 172 -8.49 12.76 1.26
CA GLY A 172 -9.21 12.74 0.00
C GLY A 172 -10.01 11.48 -0.19
N SER A 173 -10.47 11.24 -1.40
CA SER A 173 -11.31 10.09 -1.73
C SER A 173 -10.91 9.45 -3.04
N TYR A 174 -11.08 8.14 -3.10
CA TYR A 174 -10.87 7.32 -4.28
C TYR A 174 -12.17 6.61 -4.64
N ARG A 175 -12.73 6.94 -5.80
CA ARG A 175 -13.92 6.29 -6.37
C ARG A 175 -13.47 5.16 -7.27
N ILE A 176 -13.79 3.93 -6.89
CA ILE A 176 -13.49 2.72 -7.64
C ILE A 176 -14.55 2.58 -8.74
N SER A 177 -14.11 2.53 -9.99
CA SER A 177 -14.99 2.28 -11.15
C SER A 177 -15.05 0.80 -11.52
N GLN A 178 -13.96 0.07 -11.29
CA GLN A 178 -13.87 -1.36 -11.54
C GLN A 178 -12.88 -1.99 -10.59
N GLY A 179 -13.22 -3.13 -10.00
CA GLY A 179 -12.30 -3.85 -9.14
C GLY A 179 -12.83 -5.20 -8.69
N VAL A 180 -12.04 -5.85 -7.85
CA VAL A 180 -12.36 -7.11 -7.19
C VAL A 180 -12.02 -6.98 -5.71
N TYR A 181 -12.89 -7.52 -4.88
CA TYR A 181 -12.57 -7.82 -3.50
C TYR A 181 -12.43 -9.34 -3.35
N LYS A 182 -11.24 -9.78 -2.96
CA LYS A 182 -10.98 -11.15 -2.53
C LYS A 182 -11.30 -11.24 -1.05
N PHE A 183 -12.37 -11.95 -0.74
CA PHE A 183 -12.83 -12.19 0.62
C PHE A 183 -12.49 -13.60 1.05
N SER A 184 -12.03 -13.75 2.29
CA SER A 184 -11.98 -15.04 2.95
C SER A 184 -12.66 -15.03 4.32
N LEU A 185 -13.25 -16.17 4.68
CA LEU A 185 -13.84 -16.39 5.99
C LEU A 185 -13.23 -17.64 6.63
N GLN A 186 -12.60 -17.45 7.79
CA GLN A 186 -11.94 -18.50 8.58
C GLN A 186 -10.94 -19.34 7.75
N GLU A 187 -10.31 -18.75 6.73
CA GLU A 187 -9.40 -19.42 5.78
C GLU A 187 -10.03 -20.56 4.95
N VAL A 188 -11.29 -20.94 5.20
CA VAL A 188 -12.00 -22.04 4.53
C VAL A 188 -12.76 -21.55 3.31
N ILE A 189 -13.46 -20.43 3.42
CA ILE A 189 -14.26 -19.87 2.33
C ILE A 189 -13.43 -18.80 1.64
N ARG A 190 -13.32 -18.87 0.31
CA ARG A 190 -12.70 -17.83 -0.52
C ARG A 190 -13.65 -17.45 -1.64
N LYS A 191 -13.97 -16.16 -1.76
CA LYS A 191 -14.90 -15.64 -2.77
C LYS A 191 -14.38 -14.36 -3.40
N ASP A 192 -14.62 -14.25 -4.70
CA ASP A 192 -14.26 -13.10 -5.51
C ASP A 192 -15.53 -12.27 -5.71
N PHE A 193 -15.61 -11.12 -5.06
CA PHE A 193 -16.70 -10.17 -5.28
C PHE A 193 -16.26 -9.11 -6.29
N ILE A 194 -17.06 -8.90 -7.34
CA ILE A 194 -16.80 -7.84 -8.31
C ILE A 194 -17.32 -6.52 -7.74
N ILE A 195 -16.41 -5.55 -7.60
CA ILE A 195 -16.75 -4.23 -7.05
C ILE A 195 -17.60 -3.48 -8.07
N ARG A 196 -18.72 -2.93 -7.60
CA ARG A 196 -19.64 -2.11 -8.39
C ARG A 196 -19.13 -0.68 -8.44
N ASP A 197 -19.33 -0.03 -9.59
CA ASP A 197 -19.01 1.39 -9.77
C ASP A 197 -19.69 2.24 -8.68
N GLY A 198 -18.96 3.23 -8.20
CA GLY A 198 -19.38 4.14 -7.15
C GLY A 198 -19.01 3.72 -5.74
N SER A 199 -18.35 2.57 -5.59
CA SER A 199 -17.65 2.23 -4.34
C SER A 199 -16.55 3.25 -4.05
N THR A 200 -16.35 3.60 -2.78
CA THR A 200 -15.38 4.64 -2.38
C THR A 200 -14.49 4.21 -1.23
N ILE A 201 -13.30 4.78 -1.21
CA ILE A 201 -12.36 4.74 -0.09
C ILE A 201 -12.04 6.19 0.26
N THR A 202 -12.23 6.56 1.52
CA THR A 202 -12.02 7.93 2.00
C THR A 202 -10.93 7.96 3.05
N PHE A 203 -9.97 8.87 2.88
CA PHE A 203 -8.86 9.09 3.79
C PHE A 203 -9.04 10.44 4.51
N ASN A 204 -8.86 10.44 5.84
CA ASN A 204 -9.00 11.63 6.66
C ASN A 204 -8.02 11.62 7.86
N GLY A 205 -6.74 11.36 7.61
CA GLY A 205 -5.73 11.19 8.65
C GLY A 205 -4.89 9.95 8.42
N SER A 206 -4.81 9.05 9.40
CA SER A 206 -4.05 7.81 9.25
C SER A 206 -4.57 6.98 8.05
N PRO A 207 -3.68 6.44 7.19
CA PRO A 207 -4.07 5.51 6.12
C PRO A 207 -4.83 4.28 6.64
N LEU A 208 -4.54 3.85 7.87
CA LEU A 208 -5.18 2.70 8.52
C LEU A 208 -6.63 2.99 8.92
N ASP A 209 -6.97 4.25 9.13
CA ASP A 209 -8.32 4.69 9.52
C ASP A 209 -9.20 5.03 8.29
N ALA A 210 -8.75 4.66 7.09
CA ALA A 210 -9.50 4.88 5.86
C ALA A 210 -10.91 4.28 5.96
N THR A 211 -11.92 5.05 5.56
CA THR A 211 -13.32 4.61 5.56
C THR A 211 -13.65 3.98 4.22
N LEU A 212 -14.14 2.74 4.27
CA LEU A 212 -14.62 1.97 3.14
C LEU A 212 -16.13 2.16 2.99
N ASP A 213 -16.58 2.29 1.75
CA ASP A 213 -17.97 2.09 1.32
C ASP A 213 -17.92 1.35 -0.02
N ILE A 214 -17.79 0.03 0.06
CA ILE A 214 -17.58 -0.85 -1.08
C ILE A 214 -18.77 -1.76 -1.26
N LYS A 215 -19.40 -1.67 -2.43
CA LYS A 215 -20.50 -2.54 -2.84
C LYS A 215 -19.98 -3.51 -3.87
N ALA A 216 -20.12 -4.80 -3.61
CA ALA A 216 -19.61 -5.82 -4.50
C ALA A 216 -20.61 -6.97 -4.66
N GLY A 217 -20.57 -7.62 -5.81
CA GLY A 217 -21.49 -8.70 -6.15
C GLY A 217 -20.76 -9.96 -6.60
N TYR A 218 -21.31 -11.11 -6.23
CA TYR A 218 -20.88 -12.42 -6.71
C TYR A 218 -22.10 -13.22 -7.15
N THR A 219 -22.05 -13.78 -8.35
CA THR A 219 -23.15 -14.60 -8.87
C THR A 219 -22.91 -16.09 -8.62
N VAL A 220 -23.83 -16.72 -7.90
CA VAL A 220 -23.95 -18.17 -7.79
C VAL A 220 -24.81 -18.67 -8.96
N ASN A 221 -24.24 -19.48 -9.85
CA ASN A 221 -24.95 -19.94 -11.05
C ASN A 221 -26.00 -21.03 -10.78
N SER A 222 -25.92 -21.70 -9.63
CA SER A 222 -26.78 -22.84 -9.30
C SER A 222 -26.93 -22.97 -7.78
N ALA A 223 -27.90 -22.27 -7.21
CA ALA A 223 -28.33 -22.44 -5.82
C ALA A 223 -29.57 -23.36 -5.78
N SER A 224 -29.52 -24.39 -4.93
CA SER A 224 -30.63 -25.34 -4.79
C SER A 224 -31.80 -24.72 -4.04
N LEU A 225 -33.01 -24.90 -4.56
CA LEU A 225 -34.27 -24.48 -3.94
C LEU A 225 -34.86 -25.56 -3.02
N ASN A 226 -34.20 -26.71 -2.86
CA ASN A 226 -34.77 -27.87 -2.16
C ASN A 226 -35.18 -27.56 -0.70
N ASP A 227 -34.50 -26.61 -0.03
CA ASP A 227 -34.81 -26.20 1.35
C ASP A 227 -36.00 -25.22 1.45
N LEU A 228 -36.38 -24.62 0.33
CA LEU A 228 -37.54 -23.72 0.23
C LEU A 228 -38.79 -24.43 -0.30
N MET A 229 -38.69 -25.73 -0.64
CA MET A 229 -39.81 -26.52 -1.14
C MET A 229 -40.58 -27.15 0.03
N PRO A 230 -41.87 -26.79 0.24
CA PRO A 230 -42.70 -27.53 1.17
C PRO A 230 -42.84 -28.98 0.70
N ASN A 231 -42.71 -29.93 1.63
CA ASN A 231 -42.71 -31.39 1.40
C ASN A 231 -43.91 -31.95 0.61
N GLU A 232 -44.94 -31.15 0.32
CA GLU A 232 -46.18 -31.56 -0.37
C GLU A 232 -46.28 -31.13 -1.86
N ALA A 233 -45.29 -30.42 -2.41
CA ALA A 233 -45.31 -29.98 -3.82
C ALA A 233 -44.79 -31.01 -4.84
N THR A 234 -44.76 -32.31 -4.49
CA THR A 234 -44.21 -33.39 -5.33
C THR A 234 -45.20 -33.93 -6.38
N SER A 235 -45.98 -33.03 -6.99
CA SER A 235 -46.87 -33.35 -8.12
C SER A 235 -46.33 -32.78 -9.44
N GLY A 236 -45.38 -33.49 -10.04
CA GLY A 236 -45.33 -33.68 -11.51
C GLY A 236 -44.67 -32.63 -12.42
N TYR A 237 -44.37 -31.39 -12.01
CA TYR A 237 -43.95 -30.36 -12.98
C TYR A 237 -42.94 -29.31 -12.49
N ILE A 238 -41.77 -29.70 -11.95
CA ILE A 238 -40.68 -28.72 -11.71
C ILE A 238 -39.32 -29.33 -12.10
N SER A 239 -38.80 -28.92 -13.26
CA SER A 239 -37.51 -29.40 -13.82
C SER A 239 -36.33 -28.45 -13.55
N GLN A 240 -36.48 -27.43 -12.70
CA GLN A 240 -35.38 -26.53 -12.31
C GLN A 240 -35.36 -26.35 -10.79
N THR A 241 -34.63 -27.22 -10.11
CA THR A 241 -34.34 -27.12 -8.66
C THR A 241 -33.19 -26.15 -8.36
N ASN A 242 -32.55 -25.58 -9.39
CA ASN A 242 -31.42 -24.68 -9.25
C ASN A 242 -31.70 -23.34 -9.93
N VAL A 243 -31.44 -22.24 -9.21
CA VAL A 243 -31.57 -20.87 -9.71
C VAL A 243 -30.27 -20.10 -9.60
N LYS A 244 -30.12 -19.09 -10.48
CA LYS A 244 -29.00 -18.14 -10.42
C LYS A 244 -29.32 -17.08 -9.37
N VAL A 245 -28.40 -16.89 -8.42
CA VAL A 245 -28.55 -15.99 -7.27
C VAL A 245 -27.40 -14.99 -7.25
N ASN A 246 -27.70 -13.71 -7.01
CA ASN A 246 -26.70 -12.65 -6.92
C ASN A 246 -26.45 -12.30 -5.46
N CYS A 247 -25.40 -12.85 -4.87
CA CYS A 247 -25.01 -12.44 -3.53
C CYS A 247 -24.37 -11.05 -3.59
N MET A 248 -24.95 -10.11 -2.86
CA MET A 248 -24.39 -8.78 -2.67
C MET A 248 -23.62 -8.71 -1.35
N MET A 249 -22.58 -7.90 -1.34
CA MET A 249 -21.77 -7.63 -0.17
C MET A 249 -21.57 -6.13 -0.06
N ASP A 250 -21.93 -5.58 1.10
CA ASP A 250 -21.62 -4.22 1.51
C ASP A 250 -20.50 -4.27 2.55
N LEU A 251 -19.35 -3.70 2.20
CA LEU A 251 -18.18 -3.56 3.06
C LEU A 251 -18.05 -2.08 3.45
N THR A 252 -18.36 -1.78 4.70
CA THR A 252 -18.43 -0.40 5.22
C THR A 252 -17.55 -0.23 6.45
N GLY A 253 -17.24 1.01 6.84
CA GLY A 253 -16.51 1.29 8.08
C GLY A 253 -14.99 1.40 7.89
N GLN A 254 -14.21 1.25 8.96
CA GLN A 254 -12.76 1.47 8.90
C GLN A 254 -12.03 0.30 8.25
N LEU A 255 -10.97 0.59 7.49
CA LEU A 255 -10.14 -0.41 6.80
C LEU A 255 -9.58 -1.48 7.74
N THR A 256 -9.22 -1.10 8.97
CA THR A 256 -8.68 -2.01 9.99
C THR A 256 -9.71 -2.94 10.60
N SER A 257 -10.97 -2.52 10.65
CA SER A 257 -12.09 -3.26 11.23
C SER A 257 -13.39 -3.00 10.43
N PRO A 258 -13.48 -3.53 9.20
CA PRO A 258 -14.62 -3.22 8.36
C PRO A 258 -15.84 -4.07 8.74
N ASP A 259 -17.02 -3.47 8.64
CA ASP A 259 -18.31 -4.13 8.78
C ASP A 259 -18.69 -4.77 7.44
N VAL A 260 -18.93 -6.08 7.45
CA VAL A 260 -19.36 -6.85 6.29
C VAL A 260 -20.81 -7.24 6.44
N LYS A 261 -21.66 -6.81 5.50
CA LYS A 261 -23.06 -7.25 5.38
C LYS A 261 -23.28 -7.97 4.07
N PHE A 262 -24.07 -9.04 4.13
CA PHE A 262 -24.43 -9.84 2.96
C PHE A 262 -25.93 -9.70 2.68
N ASP A 263 -26.27 -9.65 1.39
CA ASP A 263 -27.64 -9.61 0.88
C ASP A 263 -27.77 -10.51 -0.38
N ILE A 264 -29.00 -10.80 -0.82
CA ILE A 264 -29.31 -11.77 -1.90
C ILE A 264 -30.19 -11.14 -3.01
#